data_AF-A0A954QC43-F1
#
_entry.id   AF-A0A954QC43-F1
#
_cell.length_a   1.000
_cell.length_b   1.000
_cell.length_c   1.000
_cell.angle_alpha   90.00
_cell.angle_beta   90.00
_cell.angle_gamma   90.00
#
_symmetry.space_group_name_H-M   'P 1'
#
loop_
_entity.id
_entity.type
_entity.pdbx_description
1 polymer ?
#
loop_
_entity_poly.entity_id
_entity_poly.type
_entity_poly.pdbx_seq_one_letter_code
_entity_poly.pdbx_strand_id
1 'polypeptide(L)'
;MKSYWKHSCLLVACLAAGCSSESGPPPLPAPPTPLSLAEWRELPVVEKYDDATFSRLKMNEETLQSERAWHRFMVETVVPERKKDLPDDFKGL
;
A
#
# COMPACT_ATOMS: atom_id res chain seq x y z
N MET A 1 20.63 -34.68 25.10
CA MET A 1 20.61 -34.53 26.57
C MET A 1 19.57 -33.47 26.92
N LYS A 2 18.61 -33.83 27.77
CA LYS A 2 17.58 -32.94 28.32
C LYS A 2 18.25 -32.01 29.34
N SER A 3 17.94 -30.72 29.32
CA SER A 3 17.99 -29.88 30.53
C SER A 3 17.15 -28.62 30.34
N TYR A 4 16.02 -28.62 31.02
CA TYR A 4 15.18 -27.47 31.29
C TYR A 4 15.86 -26.65 32.38
N TRP A 5 16.12 -25.36 32.16
CA TRP A 5 16.43 -24.43 33.25
C TRP A 5 15.29 -23.42 33.42
N LYS A 6 14.45 -23.78 34.38
CA LYS A 6 13.43 -22.97 35.02
C LYS A 6 14.05 -21.75 35.71
N HIS A 7 13.48 -20.58 35.43
CA HIS A 7 13.23 -19.47 36.37
C HIS A 7 14.41 -18.98 37.22
N SER A 8 14.93 -17.79 36.90
CA SER A 8 15.53 -16.94 37.92
C SER A 8 14.96 -15.54 37.79
N CYS A 9 14.21 -15.15 38.81
CA CYS A 9 13.76 -13.81 39.11
C CYS A 9 14.85 -12.78 38.86
N LEU A 10 14.51 -11.67 38.20
CA LEU A 10 14.97 -10.35 38.66
C LEU A 10 13.97 -9.31 38.17
N LEU A 11 12.90 -9.16 38.94
CA LEU A 11 12.08 -7.95 39.00
C LEU A 11 13.00 -6.83 39.50
N VAL A 12 13.62 -6.10 38.57
CA VAL A 12 14.26 -4.81 38.86
C VAL A 12 13.32 -3.72 38.36
N ALA A 13 12.42 -3.33 39.25
CA ALA A 13 11.74 -2.06 39.18
C ALA A 13 12.73 -0.99 39.68
N CYS A 14 13.41 -0.33 38.76
CA CYS A 14 14.16 0.89 39.02
C CYS A 14 14.01 1.85 37.85
N LEU A 15 13.88 3.13 38.20
CA LEU A 15 13.97 4.33 37.38
C LEU A 15 12.63 4.94 36.94
N ALA A 16 12.06 5.65 37.92
CA ALA A 16 11.40 6.92 37.71
C ALA A 16 12.23 7.86 36.81
N ALA A 17 11.51 8.79 36.17
CA ALA A 17 11.98 10.01 35.52
C ALA A 17 12.79 9.84 34.22
N GLY A 18 12.06 9.68 33.14
CA GLY A 18 12.54 10.00 31.80
C GLY A 18 11.35 10.26 30.89
N CYS A 19 11.11 11.53 30.56
CA CYS A 19 10.35 11.89 29.37
C CYS A 19 11.21 11.46 28.16
N SER A 20 11.20 10.16 27.88
CA SER A 20 11.70 9.64 26.63
C SER A 20 10.56 9.80 25.65
N SER A 21 10.68 10.77 24.75
CA SER A 21 10.04 10.71 23.45
C SER A 21 10.51 9.42 22.78
N GLU A 22 9.82 8.32 23.06
CA GLU A 22 9.88 7.12 22.26
C GLU A 22 9.22 7.48 20.93
N SER A 23 10.02 8.07 20.04
CA SER A 23 9.87 7.86 18.61
C SER A 23 10.10 6.37 18.40
N GLY A 24 9.06 5.57 18.68
CA GLY A 24 9.01 4.19 18.24
C GLY A 24 9.31 4.15 16.74
N PRO A 25 9.90 3.06 16.23
CA PRO A 25 10.12 2.93 14.80
C PRO A 25 8.80 3.24 14.08
N PRO A 26 8.84 4.01 12.97
CA PRO A 26 7.63 4.36 12.24
C PRO A 26 6.85 3.06 11.99
N PRO A 27 5.51 3.06 12.21
CA PRO A 27 4.71 1.88 12.01
C PRO A 27 5.03 1.34 10.61
N LEU A 28 5.38 0.05 10.54
CA LEU A 28 5.65 -0.60 9.27
C LEU A 28 4.46 -0.35 8.33
N PRO A 29 4.68 0.00 7.06
CA PRO A 29 3.58 0.20 6.12
C PRO A 29 2.69 -1.04 6.15
N ALA A 30 1.39 -0.84 6.37
CA ALA A 30 0.44 -1.92 6.29
C ALA A 30 0.57 -2.61 4.91
N PRO A 31 0.44 -3.95 4.84
CA PRO A 31 0.57 -4.64 3.57
C PRO A 31 -0.46 -4.09 2.56
N PRO A 32 -0.06 -3.87 1.29
CA PRO A 32 -0.94 -3.32 0.29
C PRO A 32 -2.16 -4.22 0.12
N THR A 33 -3.35 -3.66 0.36
CA THR A 33 -4.61 -4.39 0.22
C THR A 33 -4.92 -4.58 -1.27
N PRO A 34 -5.22 -5.80 -1.74
CA PRO A 34 -5.65 -6.04 -3.12
C PRO A 34 -6.81 -5.11 -3.50
N LEU A 35 -6.80 -4.60 -4.74
CA LEU A 35 -7.81 -3.66 -5.23
C LEU A 35 -8.52 -4.28 -6.43
N SER A 36 -9.86 -4.28 -6.45
CA SER A 36 -10.63 -4.71 -7.62
C SER A 36 -10.77 -3.60 -8.66
N LEU A 37 -11.11 -3.98 -9.90
CA LEU A 37 -11.40 -3.00 -10.96
C LEU A 37 -12.59 -2.09 -10.64
N ALA A 38 -13.60 -2.59 -9.92
CA ALA A 38 -14.76 -1.78 -9.52
C ALA A 38 -14.34 -0.70 -8.52
N GLU A 39 -13.58 -1.08 -7.48
CA GLU A 39 -13.07 -0.13 -6.48
C GLU A 39 -12.09 0.87 -7.09
N TRP A 40 -11.25 0.45 -8.03
CA TRP A 40 -10.33 1.34 -8.75
C TRP A 40 -11.06 2.48 -9.47
N ARG A 41 -12.22 2.21 -10.07
CA ARG A 41 -12.99 3.25 -10.78
C ARG A 41 -13.54 4.33 -9.86
N GLU A 42 -13.82 3.97 -8.60
CA GLU A 42 -14.37 4.85 -7.57
C GLU A 42 -13.30 5.65 -6.82
N LEU A 43 -12.02 5.34 -7.01
CA LEU A 43 -10.92 6.08 -6.37
C LEU A 43 -10.88 7.56 -6.82
N PRO A 44 -10.47 8.47 -5.92
CA PRO A 44 -10.23 9.85 -6.31
C PRO A 44 -9.12 9.92 -7.36
N VAL A 45 -9.26 10.83 -8.33
CA VAL A 45 -8.36 10.97 -9.50
C VAL A 45 -6.88 11.07 -9.10
N VAL A 46 -6.57 11.70 -7.96
CA VAL A 46 -5.21 11.84 -7.43
C VAL A 46 -4.58 10.49 -7.08
N GLU A 47 -5.36 9.52 -6.61
CA GLU A 47 -4.88 8.20 -6.16
C GLU A 47 -5.10 7.11 -7.22
N LYS A 48 -6.13 7.28 -8.06
CA LYS A 48 -6.58 6.31 -9.08
C LYS A 48 -5.49 5.95 -10.09
N TYR A 49 -4.62 6.90 -10.42
CA TYR A 49 -3.57 6.74 -11.44
C TYR A 49 -2.16 6.60 -10.83
N ASP A 50 -2.05 6.37 -9.52
CA ASP A 50 -0.78 6.12 -8.83
C ASP A 50 -0.25 4.71 -9.13
N ASP A 51 1.07 4.58 -9.26
CA ASP A 51 1.78 3.30 -9.37
C ASP A 51 1.46 2.33 -8.22
N ALA A 52 1.28 2.83 -7.00
CA ALA A 52 0.89 2.01 -5.85
C ALA A 52 -0.50 1.39 -6.03
N THR A 53 -1.45 2.16 -6.59
CA THR A 53 -2.80 1.72 -6.92
C THR A 53 -2.78 0.64 -8.01
N PHE A 54 -1.99 0.85 -9.06
CA PHE A 54 -1.82 -0.16 -10.12
C PHE A 54 -1.15 -1.44 -9.62
N SER A 55 -0.20 -1.33 -8.69
CA SER A 55 0.41 -2.50 -8.06
C SER A 55 -0.63 -3.32 -7.29
N ARG A 56 -1.50 -2.67 -6.52
CA ARG A 56 -2.62 -3.32 -5.80
C ARG A 56 -3.63 -3.96 -6.74
N LEU A 57 -3.88 -3.32 -7.90
CA LEU A 57 -4.79 -3.84 -8.92
C LEU A 57 -4.22 -5.12 -9.56
N LYS A 58 -2.93 -5.14 -9.91
CA LYS A 58 -2.23 -6.33 -10.43
C LYS A 58 -2.19 -7.50 -9.44
N MET A 59 -2.18 -7.21 -8.13
CA MET A 59 -2.20 -8.25 -7.09
C MET A 59 -3.53 -9.01 -7.04
N ASN A 60 -4.64 -8.36 -7.40
CA ASN A 60 -5.97 -8.96 -7.34
C ASN A 60 -6.41 -9.57 -8.69
N GLU A 61 -6.04 -8.93 -9.79
CA GLU A 61 -6.48 -9.32 -11.14
C GLU A 61 -5.40 -10.15 -11.84
N GLU A 62 -5.54 -11.49 -11.80
CA GLU A 62 -4.59 -12.41 -12.45
C GLU A 62 -4.40 -12.10 -13.95
N THR A 63 -5.47 -11.66 -14.61
CA THR A 63 -5.44 -11.28 -16.03
C THR A 63 -4.51 -10.10 -16.33
N LEU A 64 -4.19 -9.28 -15.31
CA LEU A 64 -3.34 -8.10 -15.44
C LEU A 64 -1.87 -8.38 -15.07
N GLN A 65 -1.54 -9.59 -14.63
CA GLN A 65 -0.17 -9.94 -14.26
C GLN A 65 0.76 -10.12 -15.47
N SER A 66 0.20 -10.50 -16.63
CA SER A 66 0.98 -10.58 -17.87
C SER A 66 1.23 -9.18 -18.43
N GLU A 67 2.49 -8.86 -18.76
CA GLU A 67 2.87 -7.59 -19.37
C GLU A 67 2.05 -7.22 -20.62
N ARG A 68 1.72 -8.21 -21.46
CA ARG A 68 0.90 -7.97 -22.66
C ARG A 68 -0.54 -7.59 -22.31
N ALA A 69 -1.12 -8.24 -21.31
CA ALA A 69 -2.48 -7.95 -20.86
C ALA A 69 -2.54 -6.64 -20.09
N TRP A 70 -1.53 -6.36 -19.27
CA TRP A 70 -1.33 -5.06 -18.63
C TRP A 70 -1.26 -3.92 -19.65
N HIS A 71 -0.44 -4.06 -20.68
CA HIS A 71 -0.32 -3.04 -21.72
C HIS A 71 -1.66 -2.78 -22.42
N ARG A 72 -2.42 -3.83 -22.75
CA ARG A 72 -3.77 -3.67 -23.32
C ARG A 72 -4.71 -2.97 -22.35
N PHE A 73 -4.72 -3.36 -21.09
CA PHE A 73 -5.52 -2.69 -20.06
C PHE A 73 -5.19 -1.20 -19.96
N MET A 74 -3.90 -0.83 -19.96
CA MET A 74 -3.48 0.57 -19.92
C MET A 74 -4.01 1.37 -21.11
N VAL A 75 -3.90 0.83 -22.33
CA VAL A 75 -4.31 1.54 -23.55
C VAL A 75 -5.82 1.54 -23.74
N GLU A 76 -6.50 0.44 -23.45
CA GLU A 76 -7.93 0.25 -23.76
C GLU A 76 -8.84 0.72 -22.62
N THR A 77 -8.36 0.70 -21.37
CA THR A 77 -9.16 1.07 -20.19
C THR A 77 -8.62 2.33 -19.53
N VAL A 78 -7.37 2.32 -19.07
CA VAL A 78 -6.83 3.42 -18.23
C VAL A 78 -6.71 4.72 -19.00
N VAL A 79 -6.17 4.71 -20.22
CA VAL A 79 -6.00 5.94 -21.03
C VAL A 79 -7.34 6.59 -21.39
N PRO A 80 -8.35 5.87 -21.91
CA PRO A 80 -9.67 6.46 -22.17
C PRO A 80 -10.36 6.96 -20.91
N GLU A 81 -10.22 6.25 -19.78
CA GLU A 81 -10.79 6.69 -18.51
C GLU A 81 -10.09 7.94 -17.97
N ARG A 82 -8.76 7.98 -18.04
CA ARG A 82 -7.96 9.16 -17.67
C ARG A 82 -8.33 10.38 -18.50
N LYS A 83 -8.57 10.22 -19.80
CA LYS A 83 -9.03 11.33 -20.65
C LYS A 83 -10.40 11.87 -20.25
N LYS A 84 -11.27 11.03 -19.67
CA LYS A 84 -12.57 11.47 -19.14
C LYS A 84 -12.40 12.22 -17.81
N ASP A 85 -11.54 11.69 -16.93
CA ASP A 85 -11.30 12.23 -15.59
C ASP A 85 -10.44 13.52 -15.62
N LEU A 86 -9.50 13.60 -16.55
CA LEU A 86 -8.54 14.69 -16.73
C LEU A 86 -8.52 15.12 -18.22
N PRO A 87 -9.53 15.90 -18.66
CA PRO A 87 -9.56 16.41 -20.02
C PRO A 87 -8.35 17.32 -20.30
N ASP A 88 -7.75 17.17 -21.48
CA ASP A 88 -6.57 17.90 -21.98
C ASP A 88 -6.76 19.44 -21.98
N ASP A 89 -8.01 19.90 -21.90
CA ASP A 89 -8.41 21.31 -21.85
C ASP A 89 -8.09 22.00 -20.51
N PHE A 90 -7.53 21.31 -19.52
CA PHE A 90 -6.97 21.96 -18.31
C PHE A 90 -5.63 22.66 -18.61
N LYS A 91 -5.63 23.60 -19.58
CA LYS A 91 -4.61 24.64 -19.73
C LYS A 91 -4.82 25.68 -18.62
N GLY A 92 -4.39 25.35 -17.41
CA GLY A 92 -4.56 26.20 -16.24
C GLY A 92 -3.52 25.96 -15.17
N LEU A 93 -2.23 25.92 -15.57
CA LEU A 93 -1.05 26.03 -14.71
C LEU A 93 0.02 26.80 -15.46
#